data_AF-A0A7C1NN50-F1
#
_entry.id   AF-A0A7C1NN50-F1
#
_cell.length_a   1.000
_cell.length_b   1.000
_cell.length_c   1.000
_cell.angle_alpha   90.00
_cell.angle_beta   90.00
_cell.angle_gamma   90.00
#
_symmetry.space_group_name_H-M   'P 1'
#
loop_
_entity.id
_entity.type
_entity.pdbx_description
1 polymer ?
#
loop_
_entity_poly.entity_id
_entity_poly.type
_entity_poly.pdbx_seq_one_letter_code
_entity_poly.pdbx_strand_id
1 'polypeptide(L)'
;MKILAVPGCMQGQGTGHLQRMLALVFKLGNEAFIYLDKDNIKERGTASEIISSLGYNNANIKCIDSIDYRERWDLIILDRRQTNLSEFRSYSKLGLVAAIDEGGEAREYIPYLIDILPGREYSIKANITDISLLDLPDSESSFRYPFKGVLISFGGEDPANLSSSLLDSLLKINLLHWKDINLVIGPLFKEKNWPDGIRLLRNCSDLSSILPDYDLIFTSYGLTCFEALASGAAVILLNPSRY
;
A
#
# COMPACT_ATOMS: atom_id res chain seq x y z
N MET A 1 14.74 20.45 8.89
CA MET A 1 13.61 19.90 9.66
C MET A 1 13.89 18.43 9.95
N LYS A 2 13.41 17.84 11.05
CA LYS A 2 13.59 16.42 11.41
C LYS A 2 12.21 15.75 11.44
N ILE A 3 11.97 14.84 10.49
CA ILE A 3 10.65 14.28 10.21
C ILE A 3 10.67 12.77 10.47
N LEU A 4 9.66 12.26 11.16
CA LEU A 4 9.47 10.83 11.39
C LEU A 4 8.23 10.31 10.65
N ALA A 5 8.42 9.39 9.71
CA ALA A 5 7.34 8.64 9.08
C ALA A 5 7.06 7.34 9.85
N VAL A 6 5.79 7.11 10.18
CA VAL A 6 5.32 5.95 10.94
C VAL A 6 4.25 5.19 10.13
N PRO A 7 4.67 4.26 9.26
CA PRO A 7 3.76 3.45 8.46
C PRO A 7 3.05 2.35 9.28
N GLY A 8 1.87 1.95 8.82
CA GLY A 8 1.23 0.70 9.19
C GLY A 8 1.96 -0.49 8.58
N CYS A 9 2.65 -1.29 9.40
CA CYS A 9 3.50 -2.40 8.96
C CYS A 9 3.09 -3.77 9.53
N MET A 10 1.97 -3.87 10.25
CA MET A 10 1.54 -5.15 10.82
C MET A 10 1.26 -6.17 9.72
N GLN A 11 1.61 -7.43 9.94
CA GLN A 11 1.32 -8.53 9.01
C GLN A 11 -0.17 -8.56 8.64
N GLY A 12 -0.47 -8.82 7.36
CA GLY A 12 -1.83 -8.89 6.84
C GLY A 12 -2.47 -7.55 6.53
N GLN A 13 -1.78 -6.42 6.76
CA GLN A 13 -2.28 -5.09 6.37
C GLN A 13 -1.94 -4.70 4.92
N GLY A 14 -1.06 -5.47 4.26
CA GLY A 14 -0.52 -5.14 2.95
C GLY A 14 0.69 -4.19 3.05
N THR A 15 1.26 -3.84 1.90
CA THR A 15 2.50 -3.05 1.79
C THR A 15 2.27 -1.58 1.44
N GLY A 16 1.02 -1.15 1.19
CA GLY A 16 0.72 0.17 0.64
C GLY A 16 1.15 1.35 1.52
N HIS A 17 0.83 1.31 2.83
CA HIS A 17 1.25 2.34 3.79
C HIS A 17 2.79 2.47 3.85
N LEU A 18 3.48 1.33 3.83
CA LEU A 18 4.94 1.30 3.83
C LEU A 18 5.53 1.84 2.52
N GLN A 19 5.00 1.44 1.36
CA GLN A 19 5.43 1.97 0.05
C GLN A 19 5.25 3.50 -0.02
N ARG A 20 4.09 4.01 0.42
CA ARG A 20 3.77 5.45 0.43
C ARG A 20 4.70 6.23 1.35
N MET A 21 4.95 5.74 2.57
CA MET A 21 5.88 6.38 3.49
C MET A 21 7.34 6.30 3.05
N LEU A 22 7.77 5.19 2.42
CA LEU A 22 9.11 5.09 1.84
C LEU A 22 9.30 6.09 0.69
N ALA A 23 8.31 6.21 -0.19
CA ALA A 23 8.34 7.21 -1.27
C ALA A 23 8.46 8.64 -0.71
N LEU A 24 7.70 8.95 0.35
CA LEU A 24 7.76 10.24 1.04
C LEU A 24 9.14 10.48 1.66
N VAL A 25 9.66 9.52 2.43
CA VAL A 25 10.98 9.63 3.08
C VAL A 25 12.09 9.78 2.03
N PHE A 26 12.01 9.04 0.93
CA PHE A 26 12.94 9.14 -0.18
C PHE A 26 12.93 10.54 -0.82
N LYS A 27 11.74 11.10 -1.09
CA LYS A 27 11.57 12.46 -1.63
C LYS A 27 12.09 13.54 -0.67
N LEU A 28 11.93 13.36 0.64
CA LEU A 28 12.39 14.30 1.68
C LEU A 28 13.89 14.18 2.00
N GLY A 29 14.52 13.07 1.64
CA GLY A 29 15.96 12.86 1.78
C GLY A 29 16.45 12.88 3.22
N ASN A 30 17.54 13.62 3.48
CA ASN A 30 18.29 13.56 4.74
C ASN A 30 17.52 14.04 5.98
N GLU A 31 16.39 14.72 5.80
CA GLU A 31 15.56 15.26 6.87
C GLU A 31 14.55 14.25 7.43
N ALA A 32 14.29 13.18 6.68
CA ALA A 32 13.25 12.21 6.99
C ALA A 32 13.81 10.87 7.47
N PHE A 33 13.10 10.28 8.41
CA PHE A 33 13.36 8.98 8.99
C PHE A 33 12.10 8.14 8.88
N ILE A 34 12.26 6.83 8.75
CA ILE A 34 11.16 5.88 8.81
C ILE A 34 11.29 5.03 10.07
N TYR A 35 10.21 4.91 10.84
CA TYR A 35 10.15 3.99 11.98
C TYR A 35 9.57 2.65 11.54
N LEU A 36 10.37 1.59 11.67
CA LEU A 36 9.93 0.21 11.45
C LEU A 36 10.14 -0.57 12.75
N ASP A 37 9.04 -0.76 13.48
CA ASP A 37 9.03 -1.55 14.71
C ASP A 37 9.44 -3.00 14.44
N LYS A 38 10.54 -3.44 15.07
CA LYS A 38 11.10 -4.80 14.93
C LYS A 38 10.06 -5.88 15.19
N ASP A 39 9.21 -5.70 16.18
CA ASP A 39 8.24 -6.71 16.56
C ASP A 39 7.14 -6.85 15.51
N ASN A 40 6.79 -5.76 14.81
CA ASN A 40 5.81 -5.76 13.74
C ASN A 40 6.35 -6.33 12.43
N ILE A 41 7.67 -6.23 12.18
CA ILE A 41 8.29 -6.67 10.92
C ILE A 41 9.00 -8.02 11.02
N LYS A 42 9.17 -8.61 12.21
CA LYS A 42 9.97 -9.82 12.45
C LYS A 42 9.68 -10.98 11.50
N GLU A 43 8.41 -11.16 11.09
CA GLU A 43 8.00 -12.25 10.19
C GLU A 43 8.19 -11.93 8.70
N ARG A 44 8.45 -10.66 8.37
CA ARG A 44 8.67 -10.15 7.01
C ARG A 44 10.16 -10.08 6.64
N GLY A 45 11.05 -10.18 7.63
CA GLY A 45 12.50 -10.05 7.48
C GLY A 45 13.05 -8.82 8.19
N THR A 46 14.26 -8.41 7.82
CA THR A 46 14.91 -7.21 8.32
C THR A 46 14.38 -5.95 7.63
N ALA A 47 14.49 -4.79 8.28
CA ALA A 47 14.13 -3.51 7.68
C ALA A 47 14.84 -3.29 6.31
N SER A 48 16.12 -3.65 6.22
CA SER A 48 16.89 -3.51 4.97
C SER A 48 16.35 -4.41 3.85
N GLU A 49 16.00 -5.66 4.15
CA GLU A 49 15.41 -6.59 3.17
C GLU A 49 14.06 -6.08 2.67
N ILE A 50 13.22 -5.57 3.57
CA ILE A 50 11.91 -5.04 3.21
C ILE A 50 12.06 -3.82 2.30
N ILE A 51 12.90 -2.85 2.68
CA ILE A 51 13.17 -1.64 1.88
C ILE A 51 13.69 -2.02 0.48
N SER A 52 14.63 -2.97 0.42
CA SER A 52 15.21 -3.49 -0.82
C SER A 52 14.16 -4.15 -1.71
N SER A 53 13.29 -4.98 -1.11
CA SER A 53 12.20 -5.67 -1.81
C SER A 53 11.17 -4.72 -2.43
N LEU A 54 11.06 -3.51 -1.88
CA LEU A 54 10.18 -2.45 -2.36
C LEU A 54 10.85 -1.50 -3.38
N GLY A 55 12.03 -1.86 -3.88
CA GLY A 55 12.71 -1.14 -4.96
C GLY A 55 13.66 -0.03 -4.51
N TYR A 56 13.83 0.20 -3.20
CA TYR A 56 14.71 1.24 -2.66
C TYR A 56 16.13 0.73 -2.39
N ASN A 57 16.64 -0.12 -3.28
CA ASN A 57 18.01 -0.65 -3.21
C ASN A 57 19.03 0.50 -3.28
N ASN A 58 20.01 0.51 -2.38
CA ASN A 58 21.04 1.57 -2.29
C ASN A 58 20.51 2.99 -2.00
N ALA A 59 19.23 3.14 -1.65
CA ALA A 59 18.71 4.43 -1.21
C ALA A 59 19.24 4.73 0.20
N ASN A 60 19.70 5.96 0.43
CA ASN A 60 20.12 6.42 1.76
C ASN A 60 18.90 6.73 2.65
N ILE A 61 18.11 5.70 2.96
CA ILE A 61 16.92 5.80 3.80
C ILE A 61 17.32 5.60 5.26
N LYS A 62 17.04 6.61 6.10
CA LYS A 62 17.29 6.54 7.53
C LYS A 62 16.17 5.77 8.21
N CYS A 63 16.42 4.50 8.50
CA CYS A 63 15.49 3.66 9.26
C CYS A 63 15.87 3.67 10.75
N ILE A 64 14.88 3.87 11.62
CA ILE A 64 15.00 3.61 13.05
C ILE A 64 14.07 2.46 13.43
N ASP A 65 14.49 1.68 14.40
CA ASP A 65 13.83 0.44 14.81
C ASP A 65 13.30 0.48 16.26
N SER A 66 13.54 1.62 16.91
CA SER A 66 13.12 1.95 18.27
C SER A 66 12.99 3.47 18.39
N ILE A 67 12.07 3.92 19.24
CA ILE A 67 11.85 5.35 19.50
C ILE A 67 12.57 5.73 20.80
N ASP A 68 13.52 6.67 20.72
CA ASP A 68 14.08 7.32 21.90
C ASP A 68 13.19 8.49 22.32
N TYR A 69 12.51 8.36 23.47
CA TYR A 69 11.59 9.37 23.99
C TYR A 69 12.26 10.68 24.43
N ARG A 70 13.60 10.72 24.46
CA ARG A 70 14.38 11.95 24.69
C ARG A 70 14.57 12.75 23.41
N GLU A 71 14.45 12.12 22.24
CA GLU A 71 14.52 12.82 20.97
C GLU A 71 13.28 13.69 20.73
N ARG A 72 13.45 14.70 19.89
CA ARG A 72 12.36 15.53 19.39
C ARG A 72 12.35 15.50 17.88
N TRP A 73 11.13 15.59 17.34
CA TRP A 73 10.81 15.61 15.93
C TRP A 73 10.05 16.90 15.64
N ASP A 74 10.37 17.55 14.52
CA ASP A 74 9.63 18.72 14.08
C ASP A 74 8.24 18.31 13.57
N LEU A 75 8.15 17.13 12.94
CA LEU A 75 6.93 16.55 12.41
C LEU A 75 6.98 15.02 12.50
N ILE A 76 5.87 14.41 12.91
CA ILE A 76 5.62 12.97 12.90
C ILE A 76 4.42 12.72 12.01
N ILE A 77 4.60 11.89 10.99
CA ILE A 77 3.57 11.56 9.99
C ILE A 77 3.13 10.12 10.24
N LEU A 78 1.89 9.95 10.69
CA LEU A 78 1.27 8.65 10.87
C LEU A 78 0.57 8.25 9.57
N ASP A 79 0.84 7.05 9.07
CA ASP A 79 0.14 6.47 7.94
C ASP A 79 -0.36 5.07 8.31
N ARG A 80 -1.48 5.06 9.04
CA ARG A 80 -2.06 3.85 9.65
C ARG A 80 -3.56 3.88 9.48
N ARG A 81 -4.16 2.69 9.37
CA ARG A 81 -5.62 2.56 9.39
C ARG A 81 -6.23 3.12 10.68
N GLN A 82 -5.58 2.81 11.80
CA GLN A 82 -6.03 3.20 13.13
C GLN A 82 -4.83 3.39 14.07
N THR A 83 -4.88 4.48 14.83
CA THR A 83 -4.01 4.79 15.97
C THR A 83 -4.88 4.95 17.20
N ASN A 84 -4.58 4.21 18.27
CA ASN A 84 -5.27 4.36 19.54
C ASN A 84 -4.78 5.61 20.30
N LEU A 85 -5.55 6.05 21.30
CA LEU A 85 -5.25 7.28 22.01
C LEU A 85 -3.95 7.23 22.83
N SER A 86 -3.55 6.05 23.32
CA SER A 86 -2.33 5.91 24.13
C SER A 86 -1.05 6.03 23.29
N GLU A 87 -1.05 5.45 22.09
CA GLU A 87 0.03 5.61 21.11
C GLU A 87 0.14 7.07 20.66
N PHE A 88 -0.97 7.72 20.31
CA PHE A 88 -0.96 9.13 19.93
C PHE A 88 -0.40 10.04 21.04
N ARG A 89 -0.80 9.81 22.30
CA ARG A 89 -0.25 10.54 23.46
C ARG A 89 1.25 10.36 23.62
N SER A 90 1.80 9.24 23.14
CA SER A 90 3.24 9.00 23.16
C SER A 90 3.94 9.78 22.04
N TYR A 91 3.40 9.77 20.81
CA TYR A 91 3.94 10.55 19.69
C TYR A 91 3.85 12.06 19.89
N SER A 92 2.72 12.55 20.40
CA SER A 92 2.51 13.99 20.65
C SER A 92 3.48 14.61 21.67
N LYS A 93 4.13 13.80 22.53
CA LYS A 93 5.21 14.27 23.42
C LYS A 93 6.53 14.48 22.70
N LEU A 94 6.68 13.92 21.49
CA LEU A 94 7.92 13.91 20.72
C LEU A 94 7.94 14.96 19.63
N GLY A 95 6.79 15.40 19.13
CA GLY A 95 6.69 16.39 18.06
C GLY A 95 5.25 16.68 17.64
N LEU A 96 5.09 17.57 16.65
CA LEU A 96 3.81 17.81 15.99
C LEU A 96 3.40 16.55 15.22
N VAL A 97 2.15 16.11 15.36
CA VAL A 97 1.65 14.90 14.69
C VAL A 97 0.71 15.28 13.55
N ALA A 98 0.96 14.76 12.37
CA ALA A 98 0.01 14.74 11.25
C ALA A 98 -0.32 13.29 10.90
N ALA A 99 -1.48 13.04 10.29
CA ALA A 99 -1.85 11.69 9.89
C ALA A 99 -2.54 11.63 8.52
N ILE A 100 -2.32 10.51 7.83
CA ILE A 100 -2.87 10.19 6.51
C ILE A 100 -3.87 9.04 6.64
N ASP A 101 -5.08 9.23 6.13
CA ASP A 101 -6.18 8.24 6.11
C ASP A 101 -6.50 7.60 7.48
N GLU A 102 -6.25 8.34 8.58
CA GLU A 102 -6.36 7.84 9.95
C GLU A 102 -7.82 7.68 10.38
N GLY A 103 -8.22 6.48 10.80
CA GLY A 103 -9.59 6.13 11.17
C GLY A 103 -9.78 5.66 12.62
N GLY A 104 -8.77 5.79 13.48
CA GLY A 104 -8.79 5.37 14.88
C GLY A 104 -9.21 6.47 15.84
N GLU A 105 -9.19 6.14 17.14
CA GLU A 105 -9.53 7.04 18.25
C GLU A 105 -8.71 8.33 18.26
N ALA A 106 -7.46 8.26 17.80
CA ALA A 106 -6.55 9.41 17.77
C ALA A 106 -7.00 10.52 16.80
N ARG A 107 -7.84 10.22 15.82
CA ARG A 107 -8.23 11.15 14.74
C ARG A 107 -8.74 12.49 15.29
N GLU A 108 -9.57 12.46 16.33
CA GLU A 108 -10.14 13.66 16.96
C GLU A 108 -9.08 14.59 17.56
N TYR A 109 -7.91 14.06 17.91
CA TYR A 109 -6.86 14.78 18.62
C TYR A 109 -5.68 15.17 17.72
N ILE A 110 -5.61 14.62 16.51
CA ILE A 110 -4.53 14.91 15.57
C ILE A 110 -4.76 16.31 14.97
N PRO A 111 -3.78 17.23 15.09
CA PRO A 111 -3.95 18.63 14.68
C PRO A 111 -4.00 18.83 13.17
N TYR A 112 -3.47 17.88 12.39
CA TYR A 112 -3.49 17.95 10.93
C TYR A 112 -3.74 16.58 10.29
N LEU A 113 -4.89 16.45 9.65
CA LEU A 113 -5.38 15.25 9.00
C LEU A 113 -5.42 15.44 7.49
N ILE A 114 -4.97 14.41 6.76
CA ILE A 114 -5.02 14.34 5.31
C ILE A 114 -5.73 13.03 4.93
N ASP A 115 -6.87 13.10 4.25
CA ASP A 115 -7.52 11.93 3.67
C ASP A 115 -7.27 11.94 2.16
N ILE A 116 -6.59 10.93 1.64
CA ILE A 116 -6.27 10.82 0.20
C ILE A 116 -7.03 9.68 -0.47
N LEU A 117 -7.58 8.76 0.31
CA LEU A 117 -8.45 7.69 -0.22
C LEU A 117 -9.92 8.11 -0.13
N PRO A 118 -10.70 7.95 -1.22
CA PRO A 118 -12.14 8.23 -1.20
C PRO A 118 -12.91 7.17 -0.37
N GLY A 119 -14.23 7.35 -0.26
CA GLY A 119 -15.14 6.30 0.20
C GLY A 119 -15.17 6.00 1.70
N ARG A 120 -14.45 6.80 2.51
CA ARG A 120 -14.55 6.72 3.98
C ARG A 120 -15.18 7.97 4.54
N GLU A 121 -16.30 7.79 5.24
CA GLU A 121 -16.87 8.83 6.07
C GLU A 121 -16.33 8.70 7.49
N TYR A 122 -15.70 9.77 7.98
CA TYR A 122 -15.23 9.86 9.34
C TYR A 122 -16.05 10.90 10.09
N SER A 123 -16.26 10.67 11.40
CA SER A 123 -16.94 11.62 12.27
C SER A 123 -16.23 12.98 12.32
N ILE A 124 -14.91 12.96 12.28
CA ILE A 124 -14.05 14.14 12.20
C ILE A 124 -13.54 14.29 10.77
N LYS A 125 -13.76 15.45 10.15
CA LYS A 125 -13.25 15.72 8.80
C LYS A 125 -11.75 16.00 8.84
N ALA A 126 -11.06 15.55 7.79
CA ALA A 126 -9.67 15.91 7.61
C ALA A 126 -9.52 17.40 7.25
N ASN A 127 -8.33 17.95 7.47
CA ASN A 127 -7.99 19.30 7.04
C ASN A 127 -7.89 19.39 5.52
N ILE A 128 -7.40 18.32 4.89
CA ILE A 128 -7.35 18.15 3.44
C ILE A 128 -7.99 16.81 3.10
N THR A 129 -8.89 16.82 2.11
CA THR A 129 -9.39 15.61 1.46
C THR A 129 -9.17 15.74 -0.03
N ASP A 130 -8.17 15.04 -0.57
CA ASP A 130 -7.77 15.20 -1.97
C ASP A 130 -7.09 13.93 -2.50
N ILE A 131 -7.74 13.29 -3.48
CA ILE A 131 -7.23 12.08 -4.15
C ILE A 131 -6.02 12.37 -5.04
N SER A 132 -5.84 13.61 -5.50
CA SER A 132 -4.71 14.00 -6.35
C SER A 132 -3.36 13.97 -5.62
N LEU A 133 -3.37 13.80 -4.30
CA LEU A 133 -2.16 13.59 -3.49
C LEU A 133 -1.62 12.15 -3.59
N LEU A 134 -2.35 11.23 -4.23
CA LEU A 134 -1.81 9.93 -4.62
C LEU A 134 -0.85 10.10 -5.80
N ASP A 135 0.27 9.38 -5.76
CA ASP A 135 1.22 9.30 -6.87
C ASP A 135 0.65 8.35 -7.94
N LEU A 136 -0.31 8.87 -8.72
CA LEU A 136 -1.04 8.10 -9.73
C LEU A 136 -0.30 8.16 -11.07
N PRO A 137 -0.32 7.06 -11.85
CA PRO A 137 0.27 7.06 -13.18
C PRO A 137 -0.48 8.01 -14.11
N ASP A 138 0.26 8.80 -14.89
CA ASP A 138 -0.28 9.59 -15.99
C ASP A 138 -0.58 8.68 -17.18
N SER A 139 -1.86 8.49 -17.50
CA SER A 139 -2.29 7.70 -18.65
C SER A 139 -3.50 8.33 -19.32
N GLU A 140 -3.45 8.43 -20.64
CA GLU A 140 -4.62 8.75 -21.49
C GLU A 140 -5.33 7.47 -21.99
N SER A 141 -4.89 6.30 -21.51
CA SER A 141 -5.42 5.03 -21.98
C SER A 141 -6.85 4.80 -21.49
N SER A 142 -7.60 4.01 -22.24
CA SER A 142 -8.92 3.53 -21.86
C SER A 142 -8.97 2.02 -22.10
N PHE A 143 -9.63 1.28 -21.22
CA PHE A 143 -9.81 -0.15 -21.39
C PHE A 143 -10.46 -0.49 -22.73
N ARG A 144 -10.08 -1.63 -23.29
CA ARG A 144 -10.66 -2.16 -24.52
C ARG A 144 -11.60 -3.31 -24.20
N TYR A 145 -12.68 -3.43 -24.97
CA TYR A 145 -13.56 -4.58 -24.96
C TYR A 145 -13.61 -5.23 -26.36
N PRO A 146 -13.49 -6.56 -26.50
CA PRO A 146 -13.22 -7.54 -25.43
C PRO A 146 -11.85 -7.33 -24.77
N PHE A 147 -11.75 -7.66 -23.48
CA PHE A 147 -10.52 -7.49 -22.70
C PHE A 147 -9.39 -8.36 -23.30
N LYS A 148 -8.21 -7.77 -23.55
CA LYS A 148 -7.05 -8.47 -24.10
C LYS A 148 -5.97 -8.74 -23.06
N GLY A 149 -5.88 -7.89 -22.03
CA GLY A 149 -5.00 -8.07 -20.89
C GLY A 149 -5.79 -8.11 -19.59
N VAL A 150 -5.74 -9.24 -18.88
CA VAL A 150 -6.32 -9.38 -17.54
C VAL A 150 -5.22 -9.54 -16.51
N LEU A 151 -5.27 -8.75 -15.44
CA LEU A 151 -4.35 -8.80 -14.33
C LEU A 151 -5.08 -9.14 -13.03
N ILE A 152 -4.48 -10.03 -12.23
CA ILE A 152 -4.88 -10.29 -10.85
C ILE A 152 -3.76 -9.79 -9.93
N SER A 153 -4.07 -8.89 -9.00
CA SER A 153 -3.13 -8.38 -8.02
C SER A 153 -3.85 -8.03 -6.71
N PHE A 154 -3.58 -8.78 -5.64
CA PHE A 154 -4.15 -8.53 -4.31
C PHE A 154 -3.13 -7.89 -3.34
N GLY A 155 -2.18 -7.14 -3.89
CA GLY A 155 -1.16 -6.41 -3.14
C GLY A 155 0.04 -7.28 -2.73
N GLY A 156 0.92 -6.70 -1.91
CA GLY A 156 2.24 -7.28 -1.65
C GLY A 156 2.28 -8.60 -0.88
N GLU A 157 1.19 -8.95 -0.16
CA GLU A 157 1.15 -10.11 0.75
C GLU A 157 0.07 -11.16 0.40
N ASP A 158 -1.07 -10.74 -0.17
CA ASP A 158 -2.27 -11.58 -0.37
C ASP A 158 -2.56 -12.59 0.78
N PRO A 159 -2.76 -12.09 2.02
CA PRO A 159 -2.86 -12.94 3.21
C PRO A 159 -4.07 -13.90 3.17
N ALA A 160 -5.14 -13.50 2.47
CA ALA A 160 -6.38 -14.25 2.37
C ALA A 160 -6.43 -15.21 1.16
N ASN A 161 -5.33 -15.31 0.39
CA ASN A 161 -5.26 -16.14 -0.81
C ASN A 161 -6.31 -15.81 -1.89
N LEU A 162 -6.64 -14.54 -2.05
CA LEU A 162 -7.64 -14.10 -3.01
C LEU A 162 -7.17 -14.38 -4.44
N SER A 163 -5.87 -14.31 -4.70
CA SER A 163 -5.30 -14.60 -6.03
C SER A 163 -5.67 -16.00 -6.50
N SER A 164 -5.51 -17.01 -5.65
CA SER A 164 -5.78 -18.41 -6.03
C SER A 164 -7.26 -18.67 -6.15
N SER A 165 -8.03 -18.23 -5.15
CA SER A 165 -9.47 -18.44 -5.13
C SER A 165 -10.17 -17.78 -6.31
N LEU A 166 -9.72 -16.58 -6.71
CA LEU A 166 -10.25 -15.91 -7.88
C LEU A 166 -9.83 -16.63 -9.16
N LEU A 167 -8.55 -16.98 -9.32
CA LEU A 167 -8.08 -17.68 -10.52
C LEU A 167 -8.85 -18.98 -10.75
N ASP A 168 -9.01 -19.82 -9.71
CA ASP A 168 -9.77 -21.06 -9.78
C ASP A 168 -11.22 -20.82 -10.21
N SER A 169 -11.82 -19.73 -9.74
CA SER A 169 -13.20 -19.36 -10.10
C SER A 169 -13.29 -18.91 -11.55
N LEU A 170 -12.37 -18.07 -12.02
CA LEU A 170 -12.34 -17.61 -13.41
C LEU A 170 -12.15 -18.76 -14.40
N LEU A 171 -11.25 -19.69 -14.09
CA LEU A 171 -11.01 -20.89 -14.91
C LEU A 171 -12.23 -21.80 -14.98
N LYS A 172 -13.00 -21.93 -13.89
CA LYS A 172 -14.24 -22.75 -13.85
C LYS A 172 -15.38 -22.15 -14.67
N ILE A 173 -15.54 -20.83 -14.63
CA ILE A 173 -16.67 -20.16 -15.31
C ILE A 173 -16.35 -20.00 -16.81
N ASN A 174 -15.08 -20.10 -17.22
CA ASN A 174 -14.63 -20.08 -18.62
C ASN A 174 -15.07 -18.80 -19.38
N LEU A 175 -15.11 -17.66 -18.68
CA LEU A 175 -15.41 -16.34 -19.27
C LEU A 175 -14.16 -15.68 -19.87
N LEU A 176 -12.98 -16.08 -19.41
CA LEU A 176 -11.69 -15.54 -19.84
C LEU A 176 -10.80 -16.71 -20.24
N HIS A 177 -10.05 -16.53 -21.33
CA HIS A 177 -9.07 -17.53 -21.73
C HIS A 177 -7.85 -17.42 -20.81
N TRP A 178 -7.35 -18.54 -20.29
CA TRP A 178 -6.29 -18.57 -19.28
C TRP A 178 -5.00 -17.85 -19.73
N LYS A 179 -4.70 -17.82 -21.03
CA LYS A 179 -3.53 -17.11 -21.60
C LYS A 179 -3.59 -15.59 -21.44
N ASP A 180 -4.79 -15.05 -21.26
CA ASP A 180 -4.99 -13.60 -21.11
C ASP A 180 -4.89 -13.18 -19.64
N ILE A 181 -4.83 -14.15 -18.71
CA ILE A 181 -4.75 -13.93 -17.27
C ILE A 181 -3.29 -13.90 -16.82
N ASN A 182 -2.90 -12.78 -16.23
CA ASN A 182 -1.61 -12.54 -15.62
C ASN A 182 -1.79 -12.38 -14.11
N LEU A 183 -0.88 -12.95 -13.33
CA LEU A 183 -0.95 -12.91 -11.87
C LEU A 183 0.30 -12.24 -11.30
N VAL A 184 0.08 -11.20 -10.48
CA VAL A 184 1.15 -10.55 -9.71
C VAL A 184 1.40 -11.33 -8.42
N ILE A 185 2.66 -11.70 -8.22
CA ILE A 185 3.17 -12.25 -6.98
C ILE A 185 3.93 -11.14 -6.26
N GLY A 186 3.33 -10.63 -5.18
CA GLY A 186 3.90 -9.57 -4.37
C GLY A 186 5.22 -9.97 -3.67
N PRO A 187 6.02 -8.98 -3.22
CA PRO A 187 7.34 -9.22 -2.64
C PRO A 187 7.31 -10.04 -1.34
N LEU A 188 6.17 -10.06 -0.63
CA LEU A 188 5.99 -10.78 0.63
C LEU A 188 4.98 -11.93 0.50
N PHE A 189 4.74 -12.39 -0.72
CA PHE A 189 3.79 -13.46 -1.03
C PHE A 189 4.34 -14.83 -0.61
N LYS A 190 3.50 -15.68 -0.01
CA LYS A 190 3.87 -17.07 0.32
C LYS A 190 3.73 -17.97 -0.91
N GLU A 191 4.77 -18.72 -1.28
CA GLU A 191 4.79 -19.55 -2.49
C GLU A 191 3.59 -20.51 -2.59
N LYS A 192 3.08 -20.67 -3.83
CA LYS A 192 1.98 -21.58 -4.18
C LYS A 192 2.19 -22.20 -5.55
N ASN A 193 1.55 -23.35 -5.76
CA ASN A 193 1.49 -24.04 -7.04
C ASN A 193 0.33 -23.45 -7.87
N TRP A 194 0.63 -23.11 -9.11
CA TRP A 194 -0.31 -22.53 -10.06
C TRP A 194 -0.43 -23.44 -11.27
N PRO A 195 -1.58 -23.46 -11.97
CA PRO A 195 -1.72 -24.23 -13.21
C PRO A 195 -0.66 -23.84 -14.23
N ASP A 196 -0.14 -24.84 -14.95
CA ASP A 196 0.83 -24.61 -16.03
C ASP A 196 0.26 -23.65 -17.08
N GLY A 197 1.10 -22.69 -17.50
CA GLY A 197 0.77 -21.71 -18.53
C GLY A 197 0.28 -20.35 -18.02
N ILE A 198 -0.10 -20.21 -16.75
CA ILE A 198 -0.42 -18.88 -16.20
C ILE A 198 0.84 -18.00 -16.16
N ARG A 199 0.73 -16.78 -16.69
CA ARG A 199 1.85 -15.83 -16.66
C ARG A 199 1.96 -15.21 -15.27
N LEU A 200 3.05 -15.54 -14.58
CA LEU A 200 3.37 -15.00 -13.26
C LEU A 200 4.31 -13.79 -13.39
N LEU A 201 3.91 -12.65 -12.83
CA LEU A 201 4.73 -11.46 -12.69
C LEU A 201 5.27 -11.42 -11.26
N ARG A 202 6.58 -11.61 -11.10
CA ARG A 202 7.22 -11.67 -9.78
C ARG A 202 8.01 -10.40 -9.53
N ASN A 203 8.04 -9.95 -8.27
CA ASN A 203 8.86 -8.82 -7.82
C ASN A 203 8.70 -7.56 -8.69
N CYS A 204 7.47 -7.27 -9.09
CA CYS A 204 7.17 -6.03 -9.78
C CYS A 204 7.25 -4.89 -8.76
N SER A 205 8.43 -4.29 -8.63
CA SER A 205 8.68 -3.19 -7.68
C SER A 205 7.89 -1.93 -8.04
N ASP A 206 7.56 -1.78 -9.32
CA ASP A 206 6.73 -0.71 -9.86
C ASP A 206 5.55 -1.31 -10.66
N LEU A 207 4.51 -1.74 -9.93
CA LEU A 207 3.29 -2.23 -10.54
C LEU A 207 2.62 -1.15 -11.40
N SER A 208 2.66 0.11 -10.96
CA SER A 208 2.02 1.24 -11.64
C SER A 208 2.47 1.39 -13.09
N SER A 209 3.76 1.15 -13.36
CA SER A 209 4.34 1.24 -14.71
C SER A 209 3.77 0.25 -15.73
N ILE A 210 3.26 -0.90 -15.29
CA ILE A 210 2.75 -1.95 -16.18
C ILE A 210 1.22 -1.97 -16.27
N LEU A 211 0.52 -1.26 -15.36
CA LEU A 211 -0.94 -1.22 -15.37
C LEU A 211 -1.56 -0.74 -16.70
N PRO A 212 -0.96 0.22 -17.45
CA PRO A 212 -1.48 0.63 -18.75
C PRO A 212 -1.55 -0.48 -19.81
N ASP A 213 -0.81 -1.59 -19.63
CA ASP A 213 -0.85 -2.73 -20.55
C ASP A 213 -2.07 -3.65 -20.35
N TYR A 214 -2.88 -3.41 -19.30
CA TYR A 214 -4.00 -4.25 -18.91
C TYR A 214 -5.34 -3.52 -19.06
N ASP A 215 -6.35 -4.24 -19.58
CA ASP A 215 -7.69 -3.70 -19.78
C ASP A 215 -8.61 -3.98 -18.57
N LEU A 216 -8.37 -5.08 -17.84
CA LEU A 216 -9.15 -5.51 -16.69
C LEU A 216 -8.24 -5.92 -15.53
N ILE A 217 -8.45 -5.33 -14.36
CA ILE A 217 -7.66 -5.59 -13.17
C ILE A 217 -8.56 -6.04 -12.01
N PHE A 218 -8.24 -7.19 -11.43
CA PHE A 218 -8.83 -7.68 -10.19
C PHE A 218 -7.92 -7.35 -9.01
N THR A 219 -8.44 -6.61 -8.02
CA THR A 219 -7.63 -6.19 -6.87
C THR A 219 -8.45 -5.94 -5.60
N SER A 220 -7.78 -5.66 -4.48
CA SER A 220 -8.40 -5.22 -3.24
C SER A 220 -8.61 -3.70 -3.26
N TYR A 221 -9.44 -3.19 -2.33
CA TYR A 221 -9.53 -1.74 -2.14
C TYR A 221 -8.24 -1.18 -1.52
N GLY A 222 -7.39 -0.55 -2.34
CA GLY A 222 -6.08 -0.02 -1.95
C GLY A 222 -5.42 0.75 -3.09
N LEU A 223 -4.12 1.05 -2.97
CA LEU A 223 -3.38 1.86 -3.96
C LEU A 223 -3.54 1.32 -5.40
N THR A 224 -3.39 0.02 -5.59
CA THR A 224 -3.54 -0.63 -6.91
C THR A 224 -4.90 -0.41 -7.56
N CYS A 225 -5.98 -0.25 -6.79
CA CYS A 225 -7.28 0.12 -7.36
C CYS A 225 -7.22 1.50 -8.04
N PHE A 226 -6.63 2.48 -7.38
CA PHE A 226 -6.58 3.85 -7.88
C PHE A 226 -5.54 4.00 -8.99
N GLU A 227 -4.39 3.34 -8.86
CA GLU A 227 -3.38 3.26 -9.92
C GLU A 227 -3.97 2.63 -11.20
N ALA A 228 -4.77 1.57 -11.06
CA ALA A 228 -5.44 0.91 -12.18
C ALA A 228 -6.48 1.80 -12.87
N LEU A 229 -7.32 2.48 -12.08
CA LEU A 229 -8.30 3.44 -12.62
C LEU A 229 -7.61 4.60 -13.34
N ALA A 230 -6.54 5.16 -12.74
CA ALA A 230 -5.75 6.21 -13.36
C ALA A 230 -5.05 5.74 -14.64
N SER A 231 -4.68 4.45 -14.72
CA SER A 231 -4.11 3.84 -15.92
C SER A 231 -5.13 3.61 -17.03
N GLY A 232 -6.43 3.80 -16.77
CA GLY A 232 -7.52 3.60 -17.73
C GLY A 232 -8.13 2.19 -17.74
N ALA A 233 -7.71 1.31 -16.84
CA ALA A 233 -8.20 -0.06 -16.77
C ALA A 233 -9.58 -0.15 -16.13
N ALA A 234 -10.38 -1.13 -16.55
CA ALA A 234 -11.55 -1.55 -15.78
C ALA A 234 -11.10 -2.27 -14.51
N VAL A 235 -11.74 -1.99 -13.37
CA VAL A 235 -11.36 -2.56 -12.07
C VAL A 235 -12.52 -3.35 -11.46
N ILE A 236 -12.23 -4.57 -11.02
CA ILE A 236 -13.13 -5.38 -10.20
C ILE A 236 -12.50 -5.56 -8.82
N LEU A 237 -13.21 -5.10 -7.79
CA LEU A 237 -12.76 -5.19 -6.42
C LEU A 237 -13.24 -6.47 -5.74
N LEU A 238 -12.31 -7.21 -5.14
CA LEU A 238 -12.61 -8.27 -4.19
C LEU A 238 -11.92 -7.94 -2.87
N ASN A 239 -12.71 -7.82 -1.80
CA ASN A 239 -12.18 -7.59 -0.46
C ASN A 239 -12.39 -8.83 0.41
N PRO A 240 -11.40 -9.22 1.23
CA PRO A 240 -11.52 -10.37 2.13
C PRO A 240 -12.29 -10.03 3.41
N SER A 241 -12.54 -8.75 3.69
CA SER A 241 -13.29 -8.28 4.85
C SER A 241 -14.78 -8.16 4.57
N ARG A 242 -15.60 -8.31 5.61
CA ARG A 242 -17.01 -7.89 5.57
C ARG A 242 -17.05 -6.36 5.45
N TYR A 243 -17.90 -5.86 4.56
CA TYR A 243 -18.24 -4.44 4.47
C TYR A 243 -19.24 -4.07 5.57
#